data_AF-A0A7X4EFL3-F1
#
_entry.id   AF-A0A7X4EFL3-F1
#
_cell.length_a   1.000
_cell.length_b   1.000
_cell.length_c   1.000
_cell.angle_alpha   90.00
_cell.angle_beta   90.00
_cell.angle_gamma   90.00
#
_symmetry.space_group_name_H-M   'P 1'
#
loop_
_entity.id
_entity.type
_entity.pdbx_description
1 polymer ?
#
loop_
_entity_poly.entity_id
_entity_poly.type
_entity_poly.pdbx_seq_one_letter_code
_entity_poly.pdbx_strand_id
1 'polypeptide(L)' 'MVSVSLRMPKSLAGDVAAAAHRKGVSKSALIREAIDAFLDEEEAGRPKSALDLVADLAGSCEGPEDLSTNRKHMQGFGE' A
#
# COMPACT_ATOMS: atom_id res chain seq x y z
N MET A 1 -0.86 -8.46 -16.29
CA MET A 1 -0.66 -7.02 -16.60
C MET A 1 -1.73 -6.59 -17.58
N VAL A 2 -2.29 -5.40 -17.38
CA VAL A 2 -3.25 -4.78 -18.30
C VAL A 2 -2.55 -3.63 -19.01
N SER A 3 -2.76 -3.46 -20.32
CA SER A 3 -2.19 -2.35 -21.08
C SER A 3 -3.06 -1.10 -20.91
N VAL A 4 -2.40 0.04 -20.75
CA VAL A 4 -3.06 1.36 -20.70
C VAL A 4 -2.42 2.26 -21.75
N SER A 5 -3.23 3.07 -22.43
CA SER A 5 -2.76 4.10 -23.35
C SER A 5 -2.72 5.44 -22.63
N LEU A 6 -1.53 6.01 -22.44
CA LEU A 6 -1.33 7.27 -21.74
C LEU A 6 -0.95 8.37 -22.74
N ARG A 7 -1.79 9.40 -22.87
CA ARG A 7 -1.43 10.62 -23.62
C ARG A 7 -0.61 11.53 -22.73
N MET A 8 0.51 12.04 -23.27
CA MET A 8 1.40 12.97 -22.58
C MET A 8 2.05 13.96 -23.56
N PRO A 9 2.49 15.13 -23.08
CA PRO A 9 3.27 16.07 -23.88
C PRO A 9 4.56 15.44 -24.40
N LYS A 10 5.01 15.88 -25.59
CA LYS A 10 6.25 15.36 -26.21
C LYS A 10 7.49 15.61 -25.33
N SER A 11 7.54 16.75 -24.64
CA SER A 11 8.62 17.08 -23.70
C SER A 11 8.71 16.03 -22.59
N LEU A 12 7.59 15.77 -21.91
CA LEU A 12 7.52 14.79 -20.83
C LEU A 12 7.89 13.39 -21.30
N ALA A 13 7.45 12.98 -22.50
CA ALA A 13 7.85 11.70 -23.08
C ALA A 13 9.37 11.59 -23.29
N GLY A 14 10.02 12.69 -23.69
CA GLY A 14 11.47 12.80 -23.80
C GLY A 14 12.16 12.68 -22.44
N ASP A 15 11.65 13.38 -21.43
CA ASP A 15 12.21 13.35 -20.07
C ASP A 15 12.12 11.94 -19.45
N VAL A 16 10.98 11.27 -19.61
CA VAL A 16 10.79 9.88 -19.17
C VAL A 16 11.76 8.94 -19.88
N ALA A 17 11.94 9.09 -21.20
CA ALA A 17 12.89 8.27 -21.95
C ALA A 17 14.34 8.47 -21.47
N ALA A 18 14.75 9.72 -21.25
CA ALA A 18 16.07 10.04 -20.73
C ALA A 18 16.27 9.50 -19.30
N ALA A 19 15.28 9.65 -18.43
CA ALA A 19 15.32 9.13 -17.07
C ALA A 19 15.39 7.59 -17.03
N ALA A 20 14.60 6.92 -17.87
CA ALA A 20 14.62 5.46 -17.98
C ALA A 20 15.98 4.96 -18.47
N HIS A 21 16.58 5.64 -19.45
CA HIS A 21 17.92 5.33 -19.94
C HIS A 21 18.98 5.50 -18.84
N ARG A 22 18.96 6.62 -18.10
CA ARG A 22 19.90 6.86 -16.98
C ARG A 22 19.77 5.81 -15.87
N LYS A 23 18.55 5.35 -15.57
CA LYS A 23 18.28 4.30 -14.58
C LYS A 23 18.51 2.87 -15.11
N GLY A 24 18.73 2.68 -16.41
CA GLY A 24 18.88 1.35 -17.01
C GLY A 24 17.60 0.50 -17.02
N VAL A 25 16.43 1.14 -16.96
CA VAL A 25 15.11 0.46 -16.92
C VAL A 25 14.27 0.80 -18.15
N SER A 26 13.21 0.03 -18.39
CA SER A 26 12.26 0.35 -19.46
C SER A 26 11.38 1.56 -19.08
N LYS A 27 10.87 2.28 -20.08
CA LYS A 27 9.91 3.38 -19.88
C LYS A 27 8.68 2.93 -19.09
N SER A 28 8.16 1.74 -19.37
CA SER A 28 7.00 1.19 -18.67
C SER A 28 7.32 0.74 -17.24
N ALA A 29 8.55 0.34 -16.94
CA ALA A 29 8.98 0.08 -15.56
C ALA A 29 9.04 1.38 -14.77
N LEU A 30 9.68 2.41 -15.33
CA LEU A 30 9.76 3.73 -14.69
C LEU A 30 8.38 4.36 -14.43
N ILE A 31 7.47 4.29 -15.41
CA ILE A 31 6.12 4.84 -15.27
C ILE A 31 5.34 4.09 -14.18
N ARG A 32 5.47 2.76 -14.09
CA ARG A 32 4.82 1.98 -13.02
C ARG A 32 5.35 2.35 -11.65
N GLU A 33 6.68 2.37 -11.47
CA GLU A 33 7.32 2.79 -10.22
C GLU A 33 6.86 4.19 -9.77
N ALA A 34 6.75 5.13 -10.71
CA ALA A 34 6.29 6.47 -10.41
C ALA A 34 4.80 6.53 -10.00
N ILE A 35 3.95 5.70 -10.61
CA ILE A 35 2.53 5.61 -10.25
C ILE A 35 2.38 4.97 -8.87
N ASP A 36 3.10 3.88 -8.60
CA ASP A 36 3.07 3.19 -7.30
C ASP A 36 3.50 4.16 -6.18
N ALA A 37 4.63 4.86 -6.36
CA ALA A 37 5.10 5.84 -5.39
C ALA A 37 4.12 7.00 -5.17
N PHE A 38 3.47 7.50 -6.24
CA PHE A 38 2.47 8.56 -6.13
C PHE A 38 1.23 8.11 -5.33
N LEU A 39 0.75 6.89 -5.56
CA LEU A 39 -0.38 6.33 -4.85
C LEU A 39 -0.05 6.05 -3.37
N ASP A 40 1.15 5.53 -3.10
CA ASP A 40 1.63 5.29 -1.74
C ASP A 40 1.76 6.60 -0.95
N GLU A 41 2.26 7.67 -1.56
CA GLU A 41 2.31 9.00 -0.94
C GLU A 41 0.90 9.56 -0.65
N GLU A 42 -0.05 9.42 -1.59
CA GLU A 42 -1.44 9.81 -1.35
C GLU A 42 -2.08 9.01 -0.20
N GLU A 43 -1.75 7.73 -0.07
CA GLU A 43 -2.27 6.88 0.99
C GLU A 43 -1.60 7.15 2.35
N ALA A 44 -0.31 7.49 2.36
CA ALA A 44 0.41 7.90 3.56
C ALA A 44 -0.12 9.22 4.15
N GLY A 45 -0.63 10.11 3.31
CA GLY A 45 -1.23 11.38 3.73
C GLY A 45 -2.66 11.27 4.27
N ARG A 46 -3.33 10.13 4.10
CA ARG A 46 -4.71 9.93 4.59
C ARG A 46 -4.69 9.52 6.07
N PRO A 47 -5.54 10.12 6.93
CA PRO A 47 -5.68 9.66 8.29
C PRO A 47 -6.20 8.22 8.28
N LYS A 48 -5.34 7.28 8.68
CA LYS A 48 -5.70 5.88 8.85
C LYS A 48 -6.44 5.71 10.17
N SER A 49 -7.57 5.02 10.16
CA SER A 49 -8.21 4.59 11.39
C SER A 49 -7.36 3.51 12.08
N ALA A 50 -7.59 3.27 13.37
CA ALA A 50 -6.93 2.17 14.06
C ALA A 50 -7.18 0.82 13.37
N LEU A 51 -8.37 0.63 12.76
CA LEU A 51 -8.71 -0.56 11.99
C LEU A 51 -7.84 -0.69 10.73
N ASP A 52 -7.65 0.39 9.97
CA ASP A 52 -6.85 0.35 8.73
C ASP A 52 -5.39 -0.07 8.98
N LEU A 53 -4.88 0.21 10.18
CA LEU A 53 -3.50 -0.14 10.57
C LEU A 53 -3.34 -1.60 11.01
N VAL A 54 -4.43 -2.28 11.39
CA VAL A 54 -4.41 -3.65 11.93
C VAL A 54 -5.31 -4.61 11.14
N ALA A 55 -5.84 -4.18 10.00
CA ALA A 55 -6.79 -4.94 9.20
C ALA A 55 -6.18 -6.25 8.68
N ASP A 56 -4.89 -6.25 8.36
CA ASP A 56 -4.12 -7.43 7.97
C ASP A 56 -3.94 -8.45 9.10
N LEU A 57 -4.07 -8.00 10.36
CA LEU A 57 -4.03 -8.86 11.55
C LEU A 57 -5.41 -9.43 11.90
N ALA A 58 -6.50 -8.98 11.25
CA ALA A 58 -7.83 -9.49 11.51
C ALA A 58 -7.91 -10.99 11.19
N GLY A 59 -8.22 -11.80 12.20
CA GLY A 59 -8.27 -13.26 12.07
C GLY A 59 -6.91 -13.97 12.16
N SER A 60 -5.82 -13.25 12.45
CA SER A 60 -4.48 -13.85 12.65
C SER A 60 -4.33 -14.58 14.00
N CYS A 61 -5.32 -14.48 14.89
CA CYS A 61 -5.31 -15.11 16.21
C CYS A 61 -6.52 -16.05 16.35
N GLU A 62 -6.27 -17.23 16.92
CA GLU A 62 -7.33 -18.11 17.41
C GLU A 62 -7.71 -17.71 18.83
N GLY A 63 -9.01 -17.66 19.12
CA GLY A 63 -9.50 -17.31 20.44
C GLY A 63 -10.98 -17.62 20.62
N PRO A 64 -11.49 -17.48 21.85
CA PRO A 64 -12.93 -17.55 22.13
C PRO A 64 -13.71 -16.55 21.26
N GLU A 65 -14.95 -16.91 20.92
CA GLU A 65 -15.87 -16.08 20.13
C GLU A 65 -16.08 -14.68 20.72
N ASP A 66 -15.95 -14.53 22.05
CA ASP A 66 -16.02 -13.25 22.75
C ASP A 66 -14.86 -13.08 23.74
N LEU A 67 -13.93 -12.20 23.37
CA LEU A 67 -12.84 -11.74 24.24
C LEU A 67 -13.15 -10.43 24.96
N SER A 68 -14.20 -9.70 24.55
CA SER A 68 -14.46 -8.32 24.96
C SER A 68 -15.45 -8.20 26.12
N THR A 69 -16.45 -9.08 26.18
CA THR A 69 -17.57 -8.98 27.13
C THR A 69 -17.59 -10.12 28.14
N ASN A 70 -16.90 -11.22 27.88
CA ASN A 70 -16.91 -12.38 28.76
C ASN A 70 -15.71 -12.43 29.72
N ARG A 71 -15.86 -11.76 30.87
CA ARG A 71 -14.83 -11.60 31.91
C ARG A 71 -14.19 -12.91 32.41
N LYS A 72 -14.87 -14.06 32.24
CA LYS A 72 -14.31 -15.38 32.59
C LYS A 72 -13.04 -15.72 31.81
N HIS A 73 -12.91 -15.20 30.59
CA HIS A 73 -11.75 -15.44 29.72
C HIS A 73 -10.53 -14.56 30.08
N MET A 74 -10.66 -13.61 31.01
CA MET A 74 -9.57 -12.75 31.48
C MET A 74 -8.99 -13.19 32.84
N GLN A 75 -9.45 -14.30 33.42
CA GLN A 75 -8.89 -14.80 34.69
C GLN A 75 -7.41 -15.22 34.48
N GLY A 76 -6.51 -14.72 35.33
CA GLY A 76 -5.07 -15.02 35.27
C GLY A 76 -4.26 -14.22 34.25
N PHE A 77 -4.84 -13.20 33.61
CA PHE A 77 -4.10 -12.34 32.68
C PHE A 77 -3.22 -11.33 33.43
N GLY A 78 -1.90 -11.47 33.33
CA GLY A 78 -0.91 -10.52 33.90
C GLY A 78 -0.36 -10.89 35.28
N GLU A 79 -0.60 -12.11 35.76
CA GLU A 79 0.05 -12.70 36.95
C GLU A 79 1.41 -13.36 36.62
#